data_AF-A0A8T4QKJ0-F1
#
_entry.id   AF-A0A8T4QKJ0-F1
#
_cell.length_a   1.000
_cell.length_b   1.000
_cell.length_c   1.000
_cell.angle_alpha   90.00
_cell.angle_beta   90.00
_cell.angle_gamma   90.00
#
_symmetry.space_group_name_H-M   'P 1'
#
loop_
_entity.id
_entity.type
_entity.pdbx_description
1 polymer ?
#
loop_
_entity_poly.entity_id
_entity_poly.type
_entity_poly.pdbx_seq_one_letter_code
_entity_poly.pdbx_strand_id
1 'polypeptide(L)'
;MDIFAHGLWTYAVFHKKKYVWLATLFGLLPDFLSFGIIFVINLLNSNFHRGPPAINSLPDWLFAAYNMTHSFVVFLFVFILIYAFTKKLFWALTAWGIHILIDIPTHSFIYFPTPFLWPLSDYKFNGISWSNPWFMLVNYSALMIVFLMIAHNKAKEKKHTTKFKKQ
;
A
#
# COMPACT_ATOMS: atom_id res chain seq x y z
N MET A 1 7.39 1.85 0.36
CA MET A 1 7.05 2.93 -0.61
C MET A 1 6.21 3.99 0.09
N ASP A 2 5.90 5.15 -0.52
CA ASP A 2 5.00 6.12 0.14
C ASP A 2 3.50 5.73 0.03
N ILE A 3 2.71 6.27 0.96
CA ILE A 3 1.28 5.98 1.11
C ILE A 3 0.47 6.23 -0.18
N PHE A 4 0.75 7.31 -0.92
CA PHE A 4 -0.02 7.61 -2.12
C PHE A 4 0.27 6.62 -3.23
N ALA A 5 1.54 6.27 -3.42
CA ALA A 5 1.92 5.29 -4.40
C ALA A 5 1.31 3.91 -4.10
N HIS A 6 1.14 3.52 -2.83
CA HIS A 6 0.47 2.26 -2.46
C HIS A 6 -0.98 2.25 -2.90
N GLY A 7 -1.70 3.35 -2.66
CA GLY A 7 -3.07 3.52 -3.14
C GLY A 7 -3.17 3.47 -4.66
N LEU A 8 -2.25 4.15 -5.36
CA LEU A 8 -2.23 4.20 -6.83
C LEU A 8 -1.90 2.85 -7.47
N TRP A 9 -0.87 2.15 -6.98
CA TRP A 9 -0.53 0.79 -7.45
C TRP A 9 -1.66 -0.19 -7.15
N THR A 10 -2.26 -0.12 -5.96
CA THR A 10 -3.42 -0.95 -5.62
C THR A 10 -4.59 -0.66 -6.57
N TYR A 11 -4.93 0.61 -6.78
CA TYR A 11 -5.97 0.97 -7.75
C TYR A 11 -5.65 0.41 -9.14
N ALA A 12 -4.41 0.56 -9.61
CA ALA A 12 -3.99 0.07 -10.91
C ALA A 12 -4.15 -1.46 -11.05
N VAL A 13 -3.80 -2.23 -10.02
CA VAL A 13 -3.98 -3.70 -10.00
C VAL A 13 -5.47 -4.07 -10.05
N PHE A 14 -6.32 -3.38 -9.29
CA PHE A 14 -7.73 -3.72 -9.14
C PHE A 14 -8.68 -2.93 -10.05
N HIS A 15 -8.21 -2.08 -10.97
CA HIS A 15 -9.03 -1.09 -11.69
C HIS A 15 -10.23 -1.65 -12.49
N LYS A 16 -10.23 -2.94 -12.82
CA LYS A 16 -11.34 -3.63 -13.51
C LYS A 16 -12.34 -4.31 -12.56
N LYS A 17 -12.05 -4.35 -11.26
CA LYS A 17 -12.87 -5.02 -10.25
C LYS A 17 -13.89 -4.04 -9.66
N LYS A 18 -15.10 -4.54 -9.37
CA LYS A 18 -16.18 -3.74 -8.75
C LYS A 18 -15.80 -3.19 -7.37
N TYR A 19 -14.92 -3.90 -6.66
CA TYR A 19 -14.46 -3.56 -5.31
C TYR A 19 -13.13 -2.77 -5.30
N VAL A 20 -12.73 -2.14 -6.42
CA VAL A 20 -11.44 -1.43 -6.56
C VAL A 20 -11.18 -0.45 -5.41
N TRP A 21 -12.17 0.36 -5.03
CA TRP A 21 -11.99 1.36 -3.97
C TRP A 21 -11.80 0.74 -2.59
N LEU A 22 -12.48 -0.38 -2.33
CA LEU A 22 -12.31 -1.13 -1.10
C LEU A 22 -10.93 -1.79 -1.05
N ALA A 23 -10.46 -2.33 -2.18
CA ALA A 23 -9.09 -2.84 -2.29
C ALA A 23 -8.07 -1.71 -2.07
N THR A 24 -8.24 -0.54 -2.71
CA THR A 24 -7.39 0.64 -2.49
C THR A 24 -7.35 1.05 -1.02
N LEU A 25 -8.49 1.03 -0.32
CA LEU A 25 -8.53 1.27 1.12
C LEU A 25 -7.67 0.25 1.88
N PHE A 26 -7.82 -1.05 1.61
CA PHE A 26 -6.99 -2.10 2.23
C PHE A 26 -5.50 -2.00 1.89
N GLY A 27 -5.16 -1.49 0.71
CA GLY A 27 -3.77 -1.19 0.33
C GLY A 27 -3.21 0.05 1.04
N LEU A 28 -4.04 0.98 1.48
CA LEU A 28 -3.59 2.19 2.21
C LEU A 28 -3.56 1.99 3.73
N LEU A 29 -4.36 1.06 4.24
CA LEU A 29 -4.57 0.86 5.67
C LEU A 29 -3.27 0.62 6.46
N PRO A 30 -2.28 -0.17 5.99
CA PRO A 30 -1.07 -0.44 6.78
C PRO A 30 -0.26 0.82 7.13
N ASP A 31 -0.04 1.69 6.15
CA ASP A 31 0.61 2.98 6.34
C ASP A 31 -0.25 3.94 7.15
N PHE A 32 -1.56 3.95 6.90
CA PHE A 32 -2.45 4.85 7.61
C PHE A 32 -2.48 4.55 9.11
N LEU A 33 -2.61 3.27 9.48
CA LEU A 33 -2.66 2.81 10.87
C LEU A 33 -1.33 2.97 11.63
N SER A 34 -0.23 3.27 10.93
CA SER A 34 1.07 3.55 11.54
C SER A 34 1.42 5.03 11.41
N PHE A 35 1.83 5.46 10.22
CA PHE A 35 2.30 6.82 9.94
C PHE A 35 1.17 7.82 9.71
N GLY A 36 0.04 7.41 9.16
CA GLY A 36 -1.12 8.30 8.93
C GLY A 36 -1.67 8.89 10.23
N ILE A 37 -1.78 8.07 11.28
CA ILE A 37 -2.20 8.53 12.61
C ILE A 37 -1.22 9.57 13.17
N ILE A 38 0.10 9.32 13.13
CA ILE A 38 1.10 10.30 13.58
C ILE A 38 1.04 11.58 12.75
N PHE A 39 0.86 11.48 11.44
CA PHE A 39 0.71 12.65 10.58
C PHE A 39 -0.48 13.51 11.01
N VAL A 40 -1.63 12.90 11.30
CA VAL A 40 -2.82 13.62 11.81
C VAL A 40 -2.56 14.26 13.17
N ILE A 41 -1.92 13.54 14.10
CA ILE A 41 -1.56 14.09 15.41
C ILE A 41 -0.64 15.31 15.26
N ASN A 42 0.39 15.22 14.42
CA ASN A 42 1.32 16.31 14.18
C ASN A 42 0.66 17.51 13.49
N LEU A 43 -0.25 17.24 12.54
CA LEU A 43 -1.06 18.26 11.86
C LEU A 43 -1.93 19.03 12.84
N LEU A 44 -2.63 18.34 13.75
CA LEU A 44 -3.48 18.97 14.76
C LEU A 44 -2.68 19.79 15.78
N ASN A 45 -1.46 19.36 16.10
CA ASN A 45 -0.58 20.05 17.04
C ASN A 45 0.35 21.08 16.37
N SER A 46 0.23 21.32 15.06
CA SER A 46 1.13 22.19 14.29
C SER A 46 2.62 21.83 14.38
N ASN A 47 2.92 20.57 14.68
CA ASN A 47 4.28 20.05 14.88
C ASN A 47 4.86 19.50 13.57
N PHE A 48 5.13 20.39 12.62
CA PHE A 48 5.68 20.02 11.32
C PHE A 48 7.20 19.98 11.35
N HIS A 49 7.75 18.85 10.92
CA HIS A 49 9.18 18.67 10.72
C HIS A 49 9.46 18.38 9.25
N ARG A 50 10.61 18.87 8.75
CA ARG A 50 11.05 18.54 7.39
C ARG A 50 11.70 17.16 7.38
N GLY A 51 11.24 16.32 6.46
CA GLY A 51 11.76 14.96 6.30
C GLY A 51 11.13 13.95 7.27
N PRO A 52 11.56 12.68 7.20
CA PRO A 52 11.07 11.66 8.11
C PRO A 52 11.48 11.99 9.56
N PRO A 53 10.59 11.80 10.54
CA PRO A 53 10.93 12.00 11.95
C PRO A 53 12.04 11.04 12.38
N ALA A 54 12.84 11.46 13.36
CA ALA A 54 13.87 10.59 13.92
C ALA A 54 13.22 9.36 14.58
N ILE A 55 13.80 8.18 14.38
CA ILE A 55 13.22 6.91 14.87
C ILE A 55 13.01 6.96 16.41
N ASN A 56 13.92 7.59 17.13
CA ASN A 56 13.86 7.75 18.58
C ASN A 56 12.80 8.76 19.08
N SER A 57 12.23 9.58 18.19
CA SER A 57 11.14 10.50 18.54
C SER A 57 9.75 9.91 18.27
N LEU A 58 9.67 8.69 17.76
CA LEU A 58 8.41 8.00 17.46
C LEU A 58 7.92 7.23 18.68
N PRO A 59 6.59 7.20 18.92
CA PRO A 59 6.04 6.49 20.06
C PRO A 59 6.01 4.97 19.83
N ASP A 60 6.15 4.21 20.92
CA ASP A 60 6.21 2.73 20.90
C ASP A 60 5.02 2.07 20.21
N TRP A 61 3.81 2.64 20.36
CA TRP A 61 2.61 2.11 19.71
C TRP A 61 2.72 2.10 18.19
N LEU A 62 3.48 3.03 17.59
CA LEU A 62 3.68 3.07 16.14
C LEU A 62 4.48 1.86 15.68
N PHE A 63 5.51 1.46 16.44
CA PHE A 63 6.30 0.27 16.11
C PHE A 63 5.47 -1.01 16.23
N ALA A 64 4.62 -1.10 17.26
CA ALA A 64 3.68 -2.20 17.40
C ALA A 64 2.69 -2.24 16.22
N ALA A 65 2.09 -1.10 15.87
CA ALA A 65 1.19 -0.98 14.72
C ALA A 65 1.90 -1.37 13.42
N TYR A 66 3.10 -0.86 13.19
CA TYR A 66 3.91 -1.16 12.01
C TYR A 66 4.22 -2.66 11.90
N ASN A 67 4.65 -3.31 12.98
CA ASN A 67 4.91 -4.75 13.00
C ASN A 67 3.66 -5.57 12.66
N MET A 68 2.51 -5.19 13.21
CA MET A 68 1.25 -5.89 12.94
C MET A 68 0.76 -5.67 11.51
N THR A 69 0.84 -4.44 11.00
CA THR A 69 0.29 -4.09 9.69
C THR A 69 1.23 -4.42 8.53
N HIS A 70 2.54 -4.57 8.76
CA HIS A 70 3.52 -4.88 7.73
C HIS A 70 4.03 -6.33 7.80
N SER A 71 3.34 -7.19 8.56
CA SER A 71 3.61 -8.61 8.62
C SER A 71 2.73 -9.39 7.64
N PHE A 72 3.37 -10.18 6.77
CA PHE A 72 2.70 -11.11 5.88
C PHE A 72 2.08 -12.28 6.66
N VAL A 73 2.69 -12.68 7.78
CA VAL A 73 2.14 -13.70 8.68
C VAL A 73 0.82 -13.22 9.29
N VAL A 74 0.78 -11.98 9.79
CA VAL A 74 -0.43 -11.38 10.36
C VAL A 74 -1.50 -11.22 9.28
N PHE A 75 -1.12 -10.74 8.09
CA PHE A 75 -2.02 -10.68 6.93
C PHE A 75 -2.64 -12.05 6.63
N LEU A 76 -1.83 -13.11 6.48
CA LEU A 76 -2.32 -14.45 6.17
C LEU A 76 -3.22 -14.98 7.28
N PHE A 77 -2.86 -14.77 8.54
CA PHE A 77 -3.68 -15.16 9.68
C PHE A 77 -5.07 -14.51 9.62
N VAL A 78 -5.15 -13.18 9.45
CA VAL A 78 -6.42 -12.45 9.36
C VAL A 78 -7.21 -12.87 8.12
N PHE A 79 -6.54 -13.04 6.98
CA PHE A 79 -7.16 -13.48 5.73
C PHE A 79 -7.80 -14.87 5.87
N ILE A 80 -7.07 -15.84 6.45
CA ILE A 80 -7.55 -17.19 6.72
C ILE A 80 -8.70 -17.15 7.73
N LEU A 81 -8.59 -16.34 8.78
CA LEU A 81 -9.62 -16.21 9.80
C LEU A 81 -10.94 -15.68 9.21
N ILE A 82 -10.88 -14.62 8.40
CA ILE A 82 -12.06 -14.08 7.69
C ILE A 82 -12.65 -15.14 6.76
N TYR A 83 -11.82 -15.86 6.02
CA TYR A 83 -12.30 -16.96 5.17
C TYR A 83 -12.95 -18.07 6.00
N ALA A 84 -12.38 -18.45 7.13
CA ALA A 84 -12.88 -19.52 7.99
C ALA A 84 -14.28 -19.20 8.56
N PHE A 85 -14.52 -17.94 8.95
CA PHE A 85 -15.81 -17.49 9.49
C PHE A 85 -16.86 -17.19 8.41
N THR A 86 -16.46 -16.58 7.29
CA THR A 86 -17.40 -16.15 6.25
C THR A 86 -17.62 -17.19 5.16
N LYS A 87 -16.72 -18.18 5.07
CA LYS A 87 -16.59 -19.15 3.95
C LYS A 87 -16.49 -18.49 2.57
N LYS A 88 -16.12 -17.21 2.52
CA LYS A 88 -16.01 -16.41 1.29
C LYS A 88 -14.63 -15.79 1.21
N LEU A 89 -14.06 -15.84 0.01
CA LEU A 89 -12.75 -15.26 -0.23
C LEU A 89 -12.90 -13.75 -0.44
N PHE A 90 -12.39 -12.97 0.52
CA PHE A 90 -12.52 -11.52 0.47
C PHE A 90 -11.37 -10.89 -0.33
N TRP A 91 -11.50 -10.94 -1.66
CA TRP A 91 -10.45 -10.51 -2.59
C TRP A 91 -9.97 -9.06 -2.43
N ALA A 92 -10.77 -8.16 -1.87
CA ALA A 92 -10.31 -6.80 -1.60
C ALA A 92 -9.16 -6.79 -0.57
N LEU A 93 -9.16 -7.73 0.38
CA LEU A 93 -8.17 -7.84 1.44
C LEU A 93 -6.79 -8.23 0.91
N THR A 94 -6.68 -8.86 -0.27
CA THR A 94 -5.37 -9.20 -0.85
C THR A 94 -4.57 -7.96 -1.25
N ALA A 95 -5.21 -6.79 -1.31
CA ALA A 95 -4.50 -5.51 -1.47
C ALA A 95 -3.56 -5.21 -0.29
N TRP A 96 -3.91 -5.64 0.93
CA TRP A 96 -3.00 -5.57 2.07
C TRP A 96 -1.76 -6.45 1.85
N GLY A 97 -1.94 -7.66 1.33
CA GLY A 97 -0.81 -8.51 0.94
C GLY A 97 0.08 -7.86 -0.14
N ILE A 98 -0.53 -7.21 -1.13
CA ILE A 98 0.21 -6.48 -2.18
C ILE A 98 1.02 -5.31 -1.60
N HIS A 99 0.45 -4.55 -0.66
CA HIS A 99 1.16 -3.50 0.08
C HIS A 99 2.46 -4.05 0.67
N ILE A 100 2.37 -5.14 1.43
CA ILE A 100 3.54 -5.75 2.09
C ILE A 100 4.56 -6.22 1.05
N LEU A 101 4.11 -6.86 -0.04
CA LEU A 101 5.00 -7.34 -1.10
C LEU A 101 5.76 -6.21 -1.79
N ILE A 102 5.13 -5.04 -1.98
CA ILE A 102 5.79 -3.84 -2.52
C ILE A 102 6.79 -3.27 -1.50
N ASP A 103 6.50 -3.35 -0.21
CA ASP A 103 7.36 -2.79 0.82
C ASP A 103 8.66 -3.58 1.03
N ILE A 104 8.63 -4.91 0.91
CA ILE A 104 9.83 -5.76 1.09
C ILE A 104 11.05 -5.23 0.30
N PRO A 105 10.98 -4.97 -1.02
CA PRO A 105 12.10 -4.43 -1.77
C PRO A 105 12.26 -2.90 -1.68
N THR A 106 11.30 -2.16 -1.11
CA THR A 106 11.28 -0.68 -1.09
C THR A 106 11.50 -0.07 0.29
N HIS A 107 11.92 -0.88 1.26
CA HIS A 107 12.38 -0.42 2.56
C HIS A 107 13.78 -0.96 2.84
N SER A 108 14.68 -0.07 3.26
CA SER A 108 16.04 -0.42 3.68
C SER A 108 16.11 -0.58 5.19
N PHE A 109 17.22 -1.13 5.69
CA PHE A 109 17.48 -1.23 7.13
C PHE A 109 17.62 0.13 7.83
N ILE A 110 17.76 1.23 7.08
CA ILE A 110 17.94 2.57 7.63
C ILE A 110 16.64 3.10 8.25
N TYR A 111 15.49 2.84 7.63
CA TYR A 111 14.23 3.42 8.05
C TYR A 111 13.06 2.47 7.81
N PHE A 112 12.57 1.88 8.90
CA PHE A 112 11.44 0.94 8.92
C PHE A 112 11.56 -0.17 7.88
N PRO A 113 12.51 -1.12 8.03
CA PRO A 113 12.54 -2.31 7.20
C PRO A 113 11.31 -3.19 7.47
N THR A 114 10.69 -3.71 6.40
CA THR A 114 9.43 -4.44 6.46
C THR A 114 9.55 -5.75 7.25
N PRO A 115 8.86 -5.90 8.39
CA PRO A 115 8.90 -7.08 9.25
C PRO A 115 7.94 -8.17 8.73
N PHE A 116 8.09 -8.56 7.46
CA PHE A 116 7.10 -9.39 6.77
C PHE A 116 6.92 -10.79 7.37
N LEU A 117 7.87 -11.29 8.17
CA LEU A 117 7.79 -12.58 8.87
C LEU A 117 7.45 -12.46 10.36
N TRP A 118 7.28 -11.26 10.90
CA TRP A 118 6.94 -11.08 12.32
C TRP A 118 5.58 -11.71 12.65
N PRO A 119 5.36 -12.36 13.81
CA PRO A 119 6.29 -12.54 14.92
C PRO A 119 7.14 -13.81 14.82
N LEU A 120 7.09 -14.54 13.71
CA LEU A 120 7.78 -15.82 13.56
C LEU A 120 9.28 -15.67 13.32
N SER A 121 9.71 -14.57 12.72
CA SER A 121 11.12 -14.27 12.46
C SER A 121 11.37 -12.76 12.41
N ASP A 122 12.55 -12.36 12.87
CA ASP A 122 13.08 -11.00 12.75
C ASP A 122 13.79 -10.74 11.42
N TYR A 123 13.84 -11.73 10.52
CA TYR A 123 14.44 -11.55 9.20
C TYR A 123 13.68 -10.50 8.39
N LYS A 124 14.45 -9.58 7.81
CA LYS A 124 13.98 -8.47 6.96
C LYS A 124 14.90 -8.38 5.76
N PHE A 125 14.35 -7.92 4.64
CA PHE A 125 15.13 -7.68 3.43
C PHE A 125 15.69 -6.24 3.44
N ASN A 126 16.94 -6.06 3.01
CA ASN A 126 17.52 -4.73 2.84
C ASN A 126 17.25 -4.21 1.43
N GLY A 127 16.10 -3.57 1.26
CA GLY A 127 15.66 -2.99 -0.01
C GLY A 127 16.23 -1.60 -0.29
N ILE A 128 15.67 -0.97 -1.32
CA ILE A 128 15.95 0.43 -1.69
C ILE A 128 15.14 1.33 -0.77
N SER A 129 15.74 2.36 -0.17
CA SER A 129 14.98 3.35 0.59
C SER A 129 13.96 4.03 -0.32
N TRP A 130 12.66 3.90 -0.02
CA TRP A 130 11.60 4.54 -0.80
C TRP A 130 11.76 6.06 -0.89
N SER A 131 12.38 6.70 0.12
CA SER A 131 12.61 8.15 0.14
C SER A 131 13.74 8.60 -0.79
N ASN A 132 14.41 7.68 -1.49
CA ASN A 132 15.46 8.04 -2.43
C ASN A 132 14.85 8.80 -3.64
N PRO A 133 15.33 10.02 -3.96
CA PRO A 133 14.75 10.84 -5.02
C PRO A 133 14.67 10.15 -6.39
N TRP A 134 15.69 9.38 -6.79
CA TRP A 134 15.66 8.70 -8.09
C TRP A 134 14.59 7.59 -8.09
N PHE A 135 14.44 6.88 -6.97
CA PHE A 135 13.44 5.82 -6.85
C PHE A 135 12.03 6.41 -6.94
N MET A 136 11.78 7.51 -6.23
CA MET A 136 10.52 8.25 -6.31
C MET A 136 10.23 8.69 -7.75
N LEU A 137 11.21 9.27 -8.44
CA LEU A 137 11.04 9.69 -9.83
C LEU A 137 10.66 8.52 -10.74
N VAL A 138 11.34 7.38 -10.63
CA VAL A 138 11.04 6.18 -11.43
C VAL A 138 9.65 5.62 -11.07
N ASN A 139 9.33 5.51 -9.79
CA ASN A 139 8.06 4.99 -9.29
C ASN A 139 6.87 5.80 -9.81
N TYR A 140 6.90 7.13 -9.66
CA TYR A 140 5.82 8.00 -10.12
C TYR A 140 5.75 8.10 -11.64
N SER A 141 6.88 7.98 -12.34
CA SER A 141 6.89 7.90 -13.81
C SER A 141 6.23 6.61 -14.30
N ALA A 142 6.52 5.47 -13.66
CA ALA A 142 5.87 4.19 -13.95
C ALA A 142 4.35 4.26 -13.67
N LEU A 143 3.95 4.82 -12.53
CA LEU A 143 2.54 5.07 -12.22
C LEU A 143 1.86 5.93 -13.28
N MET A 144 2.47 7.05 -13.68
CA MET A 144 1.93 7.92 -14.73
C MET A 144 1.67 7.14 -16.02
N ILE A 145 2.65 6.36 -16.49
CA ILE A 145 2.51 5.53 -17.70
C ILE A 145 1.35 4.54 -17.56
N VAL A 146 1.26 3.84 -16.43
CA VAL A 146 0.19 2.86 -16.17
C VAL A 146 -1.19 3.52 -16.19
N PHE A 147 -1.34 4.69 -15.57
CA PHE A 147 -2.62 5.40 -15.56
C PHE A 147 -2.99 5.96 -16.94
N LEU A 148 -2.03 6.42 -17.74
CA LEU A 148 -2.25 6.79 -19.14
C LEU A 148 -2.74 5.59 -19.96
N MET A 149 -2.14 4.41 -19.78
CA MET A 149 -2.58 3.17 -20.44
C MET A 149 -4.00 2.77 -20.02
N ILE A 150 -4.32 2.86 -18.73
CA ILE A 150 -5.68 2.58 -18.22
C ILE A 150 -6.70 3.54 -18.85
N ALA A 151 -6.39 4.84 -18.91
CA ALA A 151 -7.25 5.85 -19.50
C ALA A 151 -7.49 5.59 -21.00
N HIS A 152 -6.42 5.29 -21.75
CA HIS A 152 -6.48 4.96 -23.18
C HIS A 152 -7.34 3.73 -23.45
N ASN A 153 -7.17 2.67 -22.66
CA ASN A 153 -7.94 1.43 -22.83
C ASN A 153 -9.44 1.65 -22.52
N LYS A 154 -9.77 2.40 -21.46
CA LYS A 154 -11.16 2.79 -21.17
C LYS A 154 -11.79 3.59 -22.31
N ALA A 155 -11.04 4.49 -22.94
CA ALA A 155 -11.53 5.27 -24.08
C ALA A 155 -11.81 4.39 -25.30
N LYS A 156 -10.96 3.38 -25.57
CA LYS A 156 -11.19 2.39 -26.64
C LYS A 156 -12.42 1.53 -26.41
N GLU A 157 -12.59 0.99 -25.20
CA GLU A 157 -13.75 0.17 -24.83
C GLU A 157 -15.07 0.94 -25.02
N LYS A 158 -15.13 2.20 -24.58
CA LYS A 158 -16.29 3.08 -24.81
C LYS A 158 -16.61 3.24 -26.30
N LYS A 159 -15.60 3.55 -27.14
CA LYS A 159 -15.80 3.69 -28.60
C LYS A 159 -16.34 2.42 -29.26
N HIS A 160 -15.85 1.25 -28.86
CA HIS A 160 -16.36 -0.03 -29.36
C HIS A 160 -17.82 -0.28 -28.96
N THR A 161 -18.17 -0.09 -27.68
CA THR A 161 -19.56 -0.30 -27.21
C THR A 161 -20.56 0.64 -27.90
N THR A 162 -20.20 1.90 -28.16
CA THR A 162 -21.05 2.85 -28.89
C THR A 162 -21.25 2.45 -30.36
N LYS A 163 -20.25 1.84 -31.00
CA LYS A 163 -20.37 1.37 -32.39
C LYS A 163 -21.33 0.18 -32.52
N PHE A 164 -21.30 -0.77 -31.58
CA PHE A 164 -22.22 -1.92 -31.56
C PHE A 164 -23.67 -1.54 -31.25
N LYS A 165 -23.92 -0.50 -30.44
CA LYS A 165 -25.29 -0.02 -30.17
C LYS A 165 -25.96 0.73 -31.32
N LYS A 166 -25.20 1.07 -32.38
CA LYS A 166 -25.69 1.80 -33.55
C LYS A 166 -25.98 0.89 -34.76
N GLN A 167 -25.74 -0.40 -34.63
CA GLN A 167 -26.10 -1.45 -35.59
C GLN A 167 -27.32 -2.19 -35.06
#